data_AF-A0AA43QYN1-F1
#
_entry.id   AF-A0AA43QYN1-F1
#
_cell.length_a   1.000
_cell.length_b   1.000
_cell.length_c   1.000
_cell.angle_alpha   90.00
_cell.angle_beta   90.00
_cell.angle_gamma   90.00
#
_symmetry.space_group_name_H-M   'P 1'
#
loop_
_entity.id
_entity.type
_entity.pdbx_description
1 polymer ?
#
loop_
_entity_poly.entity_id
_entity_poly.type
_entity_poly.pdbx_seq_one_letter_code
_entity_poly.pdbx_strand_id
1 'polypeptide(L)'
;MSTIKFWEKEAKDVLLNKTIVEVRYLTDEEMEMMGWYKRPLSFILNDGTICFLSQDDEGNDGGVMFFQNDEHPNGVLPVIS
;
A
#
# COMPACT_ATOMS: atom_id res chain seq x y z
N MET A 1 -24.85 9.06 -3.14
CA MET A 1 -23.79 8.39 -3.94
C MET A 1 -23.53 7.05 -3.26
N SER A 2 -23.33 5.94 -3.98
CA SER A 2 -23.04 4.65 -3.32
C SER A 2 -21.66 4.71 -2.65
N THR A 3 -21.47 3.95 -1.57
CA THR A 3 -20.19 3.85 -0.85
C THR A 3 -19.03 3.52 -1.77
N ILE A 4 -19.24 2.60 -2.72
CA ILE A 4 -18.24 2.23 -3.73
C ILE A 4 -17.86 3.44 -4.61
N LYS A 5 -18.84 4.17 -5.16
CA LYS A 5 -18.57 5.33 -6.03
C LYS A 5 -17.82 6.44 -5.30
N PHE A 6 -18.07 6.60 -4.00
CA PHE A 6 -17.33 7.55 -3.17
C PHE A 6 -15.86 7.14 -3.06
N TRP A 7 -15.58 5.92 -2.60
CA TRP A 7 -14.19 5.46 -2.43
C TRP A 7 -13.44 5.28 -3.75
N GLU A 8 -14.11 4.93 -4.84
CA GLU A 8 -13.50 4.94 -6.18
C GLU A 8 -13.06 6.33 -6.61
N LYS A 9 -13.82 7.36 -6.24
CA LYS A 9 -13.44 8.75 -6.52
C LYS A 9 -12.21 9.12 -5.69
N GLU A 10 -12.23 8.88 -4.39
CA GLU A 10 -11.08 9.19 -3.50
C GLU A 10 -9.81 8.45 -3.95
N ALA A 11 -9.92 7.17 -4.30
CA ALA A 11 -8.80 6.39 -4.82
C ALA A 11 -8.24 6.96 -6.13
N LYS A 12 -9.09 7.43 -7.04
CA LYS A 12 -8.65 8.08 -8.29
C LYS A 12 -7.98 9.42 -8.02
N ASP A 13 -8.51 10.22 -7.10
CA ASP A 13 -7.95 11.53 -6.76
C ASP A 13 -6.54 11.37 -6.15
N VAL A 14 -6.29 10.30 -5.38
CA VAL A 14 -4.98 9.99 -4.79
C VAL A 14 -4.02 9.31 -5.77
N LEU A 15 -4.47 8.31 -6.54
CA LEU A 15 -3.57 7.38 -7.25
C LEU A 15 -3.52 7.57 -8.77
N LEU A 16 -4.61 8.04 -9.39
CA LEU A 16 -4.72 8.00 -10.85
C LEU A 16 -3.74 8.98 -11.50
N ASN A 17 -3.03 8.53 -12.54
CA ASN A 17 -2.00 9.28 -13.26
C ASN A 17 -0.80 9.72 -12.42
N LYS A 18 -0.64 9.17 -11.21
CA LYS A 18 0.58 9.33 -10.43
C LYS A 18 1.65 8.36 -10.92
N THR A 19 2.90 8.71 -10.67
CA THR A 19 4.03 7.82 -10.92
C THR A 19 4.62 7.39 -9.59
N ILE A 20 4.87 6.09 -9.45
CA ILE A 20 5.65 5.58 -8.32
C ILE A 20 7.11 5.94 -8.55
N VAL A 21 7.71 6.66 -7.60
CA VAL A 21 9.10 7.12 -7.66
C VAL A 21 10.03 6.36 -6.71
N GLU A 22 9.46 5.64 -5.74
CA GLU A 22 10.21 4.77 -4.83
C GLU A 22 9.34 3.57 -4.43
N VAL A 23 9.96 2.38 -4.32
CA VAL A 23 9.33 1.15 -3.80
C VAL A 23 10.27 0.52 -2.81
N ARG A 24 9.80 0.31 -1.58
CA ARG A 24 10.56 -0.36 -0.51
C ARG A 24 9.64 -0.92 0.56
N TYR A 25 10.18 -1.76 1.41
CA TYR A 25 9.50 -2.13 2.64
C TYR A 25 9.56 -0.99 3.65
N LEU A 26 8.62 -0.94 4.59
CA LEU A 26 8.74 -0.05 5.74
C LEU A 26 10.06 -0.32 6.47
N THR A 27 10.67 0.75 6.96
CA THR A 27 11.80 0.67 7.87
C THR A 27 11.35 0.20 9.24
N ASP A 28 12.30 -0.22 10.08
CA ASP A 28 12.00 -0.60 11.47
C ASP A 28 11.41 0.60 12.24
N GLU A 29 11.92 1.82 12.01
CA GLU A 29 11.42 3.05 12.64
C GLU A 29 9.97 3.35 12.25
N GLU A 30 9.61 3.25 10.97
CA GLU A 30 8.23 3.48 10.51
C GLU A 30 7.27 2.42 11.07
N MET A 31 7.68 1.16 11.09
CA MET A 31 6.90 0.07 11.68
C MET A 31 6.64 0.32 13.18
N GLU A 32 7.69 0.68 13.93
CA GLU A 32 7.58 0.99 15.36
C GLU A 32 6.69 2.20 15.61
N MET A 33 6.79 3.26 14.79
CA MET A 33 5.95 4.44 14.88
C MET A 33 4.46 4.12 14.66
N MET A 34 4.15 3.13 13.82
CA MET A 34 2.79 2.65 13.59
C MET A 34 2.31 1.68 14.68
N GLY A 35 3.21 1.23 15.57
CA GLY A 35 2.91 0.18 16.56
C GLY A 35 2.72 -1.21 15.93
N TRP A 36 3.28 -1.41 14.73
CA TRP A 36 3.17 -2.66 13.98
C TRP A 36 4.31 -3.62 14.29
N TYR A 37 4.13 -4.89 13.90
CA TYR A 37 5.14 -5.93 14.01
C TYR A 37 5.60 -6.44 12.64
N LYS A 38 5.03 -5.89 11.57
CA LYS A 38 5.33 -6.26 10.20
C LYS A 38 5.64 -5.04 9.37
N ARG A 39 6.53 -5.25 8.41
CA ARG A 39 6.97 -4.28 7.42
C ARG A 39 6.33 -4.65 6.09
N PRO A 40 5.16 -4.08 5.73
CA PRO A 40 4.56 -4.27 4.42
C PRO A 40 5.34 -3.53 3.35
N LEU A 41 5.04 -3.84 2.09
CA LEU A 41 5.50 -3.03 0.97
C LEU A 41 4.90 -1.62 1.08
N SER A 42 5.73 -0.63 0.78
CA SER A 42 5.36 0.77 0.64
C SER A 42 5.87 1.32 -0.69
N PHE A 43 5.20 2.36 -1.17
CA PHE A 43 5.65 3.10 -2.34
C PHE A 43 5.34 4.59 -2.20
N ILE A 44 6.18 5.41 -2.83
CA ILE A 44 6.07 6.86 -2.81
C ILE A 44 5.67 7.35 -4.20
N LEU A 45 4.70 8.25 -4.26
CA LEU A 45 4.25 8.89 -5.49
C LEU A 45 5.07 10.14 -5.80
N ASN A 46 5.03 10.58 -7.05
CA ASN A 46 5.77 11.74 -7.55
C ASN A 46 5.40 13.09 -6.89
N ASP A 47 4.37 13.12 -6.05
CA ASP A 47 3.97 14.28 -5.25
C ASP A 47 4.30 14.14 -3.74
N GLY A 48 5.03 13.08 -3.36
CA GLY A 48 5.41 12.80 -1.99
C GLY A 48 4.38 12.00 -1.18
N THR A 49 3.24 11.62 -1.77
CA THR A 49 2.27 10.73 -1.10
C THR A 49 2.91 9.37 -0.82
N ILE A 50 2.83 8.91 0.42
CA ILE A 50 3.31 7.59 0.84
C ILE A 50 2.09 6.65 0.90
N CYS A 51 2.19 5.52 0.21
CA CYS A 51 1.21 4.45 0.26
C CYS A 51 1.83 3.22 0.92
N PHE A 52 1.10 2.59 1.82
CA PHE A 52 1.46 1.33 2.46
C PHE A 52 0.21 0.47 2.62
N LEU A 53 0.43 -0.84 2.76
CA LEU A 53 -0.67 -1.80 2.88
C LEU A 53 -0.89 -2.10 4.34
N SER A 54 -2.08 -1.78 4.86
CA SER A 54 -2.54 -2.24 6.15
C SER A 54 -3.34 -3.54 6.01
N GLN A 55 -3.47 -4.27 7.11
CA GLN A 55 -4.28 -5.48 7.19
C GLN A 55 -5.78 -5.19 7.08
N ASP A 56 -6.21 -4.04 7.61
CA ASP A 56 -7.58 -3.55 7.63
C ASP A 56 -7.62 -2.02 7.56
N ASP A 57 -8.82 -1.44 7.58
CA ASP A 57 -9.06 -0.01 7.52
C ASP A 57 -8.78 0.75 8.84
N GLU A 58 -8.60 0.02 9.95
CA GLU A 58 -8.14 0.58 11.23
C GLU A 58 -6.62 0.76 11.27
N GLY A 59 -5.89 -0.03 10.47
CA GLY A 59 -4.44 -0.03 10.46
C GLY A 59 -3.85 -0.89 11.57
N ASN A 60 -4.38 -2.09 11.81
CA ASN A 60 -3.94 -2.94 12.94
C ASN A 60 -2.60 -3.69 12.71
N ASP A 61 -2.12 -3.81 11.47
CA ASP A 61 -0.81 -4.37 11.11
C ASP A 61 -0.51 -4.14 9.62
N GLY A 62 0.67 -4.54 9.15
CA GLY A 62 1.03 -4.58 7.74
C GLY A 62 0.28 -5.66 6.94
N GLY A 63 -0.17 -5.29 5.74
CA GLY A 63 -0.85 -6.15 4.76
C GLY A 63 0.05 -6.60 3.61
N VAL A 64 -0.36 -7.67 2.92
CA VAL A 64 0.32 -8.22 1.73
C VAL A 64 -0.17 -7.53 0.45
N MET A 65 0.68 -7.45 -0.58
CA MET A 65 0.26 -7.02 -1.92
C MET A 65 0.08 -8.23 -2.84
N PHE A 66 -1.10 -8.38 -3.42
CA PHE A 66 -1.29 -9.24 -4.57
C PHE A 66 -1.09 -8.45 -5.86
N PHE A 67 -0.42 -9.04 -6.84
CA PHE A 67 -0.28 -8.49 -8.18
C PHE A 67 -0.44 -9.60 -9.22
N GLN A 68 -0.89 -9.23 -10.42
CA GLN A 68 -1.09 -10.18 -11.50
C GLN A 68 -0.61 -9.57 -12.81
N ASN A 69 0.16 -10.34 -13.56
CA ASN A 69 0.54 -10.05 -14.94
C ASN A 69 0.77 -11.38 -15.69
N ASP A 70 1.13 -11.30 -16.96
CA ASP A 70 1.31 -12.49 -17.81
C ASP A 70 2.39 -13.45 -17.28
N GLU A 71 3.43 -12.93 -16.62
CA GLU A 71 4.53 -13.72 -16.05
C GLU A 71 4.18 -14.30 -14.67
N HIS A 72 3.34 -13.58 -13.90
CA HIS A 72 2.98 -13.88 -12.53
C HIS A 72 1.46 -13.80 -12.36
N PRO A 73 0.70 -14.83 -12.76
CA PRO A 73 -0.76 -14.84 -12.65
C PRO A 73 -1.28 -14.86 -11.20
N ASN A 74 -0.41 -15.18 -10.22
CA ASN A 74 -0.72 -15.19 -8.79
C ASN A 74 0.42 -14.56 -7.98
N GLY A 75 0.96 -13.43 -8.44
CA GLY A 75 2.08 -12.73 -7.79
C GLY A 75 1.73 -12.20 -6.40
N VAL A 76 2.70 -12.30 -5.48
CA VAL A 76 2.58 -11.80 -4.10
C VAL A 76 3.86 -11.08 -3.71
N LEU A 77 3.71 -9.90 -3.11
CA LEU A 77 4.77 -9.22 -2.35
C LEU A 77 4.41 -9.33 -0.86
N PRO A 78 5.11 -10.18 -0.10
CA PRO A 78 4.73 -10.52 1.27
C PRO A 78 5.15 -9.41 2.25
N VAL A 79 4.56 -9.45 3.44
CA VAL A 79 5.03 -8.72 4.62
C VAL A 79 6.30 -9.35 5.18
N ILE A 80 7.19 -8.54 5.77
CA ILE A 80 8.43 -9.01 6.39
C ILE A 80 8.37 -8.73 7.90
N SER A 81 8.96 -9.60 8.71
CA SER A 81 9.25 -9.36 10.12
C SER A 81 10.57 -8.62 10.22
#